data_AF-A0A9D9C6F1-F1
#
_entry.id   AF-A0A9D9C6F1-F1
#
_cell.length_a   1.000
_cell.length_b   1.000
_cell.length_c   1.000
_cell.angle_alpha   90.00
_cell.angle_beta   90.00
_cell.angle_gamma   90.00
#
_symmetry.space_group_name_H-M   'P 1'
#
loop_
_entity.id
_entity.type
_entity.pdbx_description
1 polymer ?
#
loop_
_entity_poly.entity_id
_entity_poly.type
_entity_poly.pdbx_seq_one_letter_code
_entity_poly.pdbx_strand_id
1 'polypeptide(L)'
;GKGKVALFAKLNTRDGFKGGQETDELIEVAKELRNLGIEAIVLSGGFVSRHPQYVMRGQFPIKPIVHYFPWSKWWLKLGVGLAGKIVAPTVPFKPLFFMEDALKFRAAMPDFPFVYVGGVISRETADEAIDKGFPLIQMGRAVLEDTDFVNKMAADEKHCSGCEHSNFCIGRMYSKSMQCHKHCEDITPGLIKAVAKIKEQNDKMERKLGYKK
;
A
#
# COMPACT_ATOMS: atom_id res chain seq x y z
N GLY A 1 25.65 22.65 9.51
CA GLY A 1 25.14 23.02 10.85
C GLY A 1 25.03 21.76 11.69
N LYS A 2 25.25 21.83 13.01
CA LYS A 2 25.12 20.66 13.92
C LYS A 2 23.80 19.93 13.62
N GLY A 3 23.91 18.67 13.22
CA GLY A 3 22.87 17.91 12.51
C GLY A 3 21.60 17.76 13.32
N LYS A 4 20.51 18.35 12.82
CA LYS A 4 19.16 18.06 13.29
C LYS A 4 18.65 16.85 12.50
N VAL A 5 18.24 15.80 13.20
CA VAL A 5 17.57 14.63 12.61
C VAL A 5 16.08 14.83 12.79
N ALA A 6 15.28 14.62 11.74
CA ALA A 6 13.83 14.58 11.85
C ALA A 6 13.39 13.18 12.30
N LEU A 7 12.58 13.08 13.35
CA LEU A 7 12.02 11.84 13.87
C LEU A 7 10.58 11.70 13.41
N PHE A 8 10.33 10.66 12.61
CA PHE A 8 8.99 10.32 12.14
C PHE A 8 8.57 8.99 12.75
N ALA A 9 7.31 8.85 13.16
CA ALA A 9 6.72 7.54 13.46
C ALA A 9 5.85 7.10 12.29
N LYS A 10 5.69 5.80 12.18
CA LYS A 10 4.66 5.21 11.33
C LYS A 10 3.64 4.51 12.21
N LEU A 11 2.40 4.97 12.12
CA LEU A 11 1.30 4.51 12.95
C LEU A 11 0.13 4.09 12.06
N ASN A 12 -0.57 3.04 12.45
CA ASN A 12 -1.81 2.67 11.78
C ASN A 12 -2.92 3.68 12.10
N THR A 13 -3.83 3.89 11.17
CA THR A 13 -5.11 4.58 11.40
C THR A 13 -6.17 3.63 11.94
N ARG A 14 -6.01 2.34 11.65
CA ARG A 14 -6.78 1.21 12.16
C ARG A 14 -6.06 -0.09 11.82
N ASP A 15 -6.18 -1.10 12.66
CA ASP A 15 -5.61 -2.44 12.40
C ASP A 15 -6.44 -3.28 11.42
N GLY A 16 -7.74 -3.01 11.29
CA GLY A 16 -8.60 -3.61 10.27
C GLY A 16 -9.01 -5.05 10.55
N PHE A 17 -9.00 -5.49 11.81
CA PHE A 17 -9.51 -6.80 12.24
C PHE A 17 -10.10 -6.75 13.65
N LYS A 18 -10.98 -7.70 13.99
CA LYS A 18 -11.63 -7.77 15.31
C LYS A 18 -10.60 -7.92 16.43
N GLY A 19 -10.63 -7.01 17.40
CA GLY A 19 -9.70 -6.99 18.54
C GLY A 19 -8.34 -6.35 18.24
N GLY A 20 -8.17 -5.74 17.06
CA GLY A 20 -7.08 -4.80 16.80
C GLY A 20 -7.44 -3.39 17.30
N GLN A 21 -6.49 -2.47 17.22
CA GLN A 21 -6.68 -1.09 17.64
C GLN A 21 -7.55 -0.33 16.64
N GLU A 22 -8.56 0.37 17.16
CA GLU A 22 -9.44 1.22 16.38
C GLU A 22 -8.94 2.68 16.32
N THR A 23 -9.53 3.47 15.42
CA THR A 23 -9.05 4.81 15.09
C THR A 23 -8.96 5.75 16.29
N ASP A 24 -9.94 5.71 17.19
CA ASP A 24 -9.98 6.62 18.34
C ASP A 24 -8.85 6.31 19.34
N GLU A 25 -8.53 5.03 19.56
CA GLU A 25 -7.40 4.61 20.40
C GLU A 25 -6.05 5.05 19.79
N LEU A 26 -5.92 4.88 18.47
CA LEU A 26 -4.68 5.24 17.76
C LEU A 26 -4.49 6.77 17.68
N ILE A 27 -5.56 7.56 17.71
CA ILE A 27 -5.47 9.02 17.86
C ILE A 27 -4.85 9.40 19.21
N GLU A 28 -5.21 8.73 20.30
CA GLU A 28 -4.58 8.97 21.60
C GLU A 28 -3.10 8.57 21.61
N VAL A 29 -2.75 7.46 20.96
CA VAL A 29 -1.34 7.09 20.73
C VAL A 29 -0.60 8.17 19.93
N ALA A 30 -1.22 8.71 18.89
CA ALA A 30 -0.62 9.77 18.08
C ALA A 30 -0.41 11.08 18.86
N LYS A 31 -1.34 11.44 19.76
CA LYS A 31 -1.18 12.57 20.69
C LYS A 31 -0.01 12.34 21.64
N GLU A 32 0.15 11.13 22.15
CA GLU A 32 1.26 10.81 23.04
C GLU A 32 2.61 10.84 22.29
N LEU A 33 2.67 10.31 21.07
CA LEU A 33 3.86 10.43 20.22
C LEU A 33 4.23 11.89 19.95
N ARG A 34 3.23 12.77 19.75
CA ARG A 34 3.44 14.22 19.66
C ARG A 34 4.01 14.78 20.97
N ASN A 35 3.48 14.39 22.13
CA ASN A 35 3.98 14.84 23.43
C ASN A 35 5.44 14.41 23.68
N LEU A 36 5.82 13.23 23.18
CA LEU A 36 7.19 12.71 23.24
C LEU A 36 8.16 13.42 22.26
N GLY A 37 7.66 14.37 21.45
CA GLY A 37 8.48 15.24 20.62
C GLY A 37 8.69 14.75 19.19
N ILE A 38 7.83 13.88 18.67
CA ILE A 38 7.93 13.45 17.27
C ILE A 38 7.53 14.57 16.30
N GLU A 39 8.26 14.74 15.21
CA GLU A 39 8.02 15.85 14.28
C GLU A 39 6.91 15.57 13.27
N ALA A 40 6.67 14.30 12.90
CA ALA A 40 5.58 13.93 12.01
C ALA A 40 5.17 12.46 12.17
N ILE A 41 3.94 12.13 11.76
CA ILE A 41 3.44 10.74 11.76
C ILE A 41 2.99 10.34 10.35
N VAL A 42 3.53 9.23 9.87
CA VAL A 42 3.05 8.53 8.68
C VAL A 42 1.85 7.66 9.05
N LEU A 43 0.70 7.94 8.44
CA LEU A 43 -0.56 7.24 8.70
C LEU A 43 -0.75 6.06 7.74
N SER A 44 -0.52 4.83 8.21
CA SER A 44 -0.81 3.59 7.47
C SER A 44 -2.06 2.88 7.99
N GLY A 45 -2.26 1.61 7.68
CA GLY A 45 -3.35 0.83 8.24
C GLY A 45 -3.18 -0.65 7.94
N GLY A 46 -3.79 -1.48 8.77
CA GLY A 46 -3.80 -2.93 8.61
C GLY A 46 -2.66 -3.66 9.31
N PHE A 47 -2.76 -4.99 9.27
CA PHE A 47 -1.76 -5.87 9.86
C PHE A 47 -1.43 -7.02 8.90
N VAL A 48 -0.18 -7.12 8.45
CA VAL A 48 0.20 -8.00 7.34
C VAL A 48 -0.04 -9.49 7.59
N SER A 49 0.03 -9.94 8.84
CA SER A 49 -0.16 -11.37 9.19
C SER A 49 -1.61 -11.73 9.55
N ARG A 50 -2.50 -10.75 9.72
CA ARG A 50 -3.93 -10.97 10.04
C ARG A 50 -4.85 -10.55 8.90
N HIS A 51 -4.60 -9.39 8.29
CA HIS A 51 -5.41 -8.83 7.22
C HIS A 51 -4.54 -8.23 6.08
N PRO A 52 -3.69 -9.02 5.41
CA PRO A 52 -2.71 -8.55 4.43
C PRO A 52 -3.29 -7.67 3.33
N GLN A 53 -4.48 -8.01 2.82
CA GLN A 53 -5.11 -7.26 1.72
C GLN A 53 -5.73 -5.93 2.16
N TYR A 54 -5.86 -5.65 3.46
CA TYR A 54 -6.23 -4.31 3.92
C TYR A 54 -5.09 -3.32 3.68
N VAL A 55 -3.84 -3.76 3.88
CA VAL A 55 -2.63 -2.96 3.65
C VAL A 55 -2.36 -2.82 2.15
N MET A 56 -2.44 -3.93 1.42
CA MET A 56 -2.01 -3.98 0.02
C MET A 56 -3.11 -3.57 -0.95
N ARG A 57 -4.38 -3.93 -0.70
CA ARG A 57 -5.45 -3.98 -1.71
C ARG A 57 -5.09 -4.85 -2.92
N GLY A 58 -6.08 -5.09 -3.77
CA GLY A 58 -6.04 -6.04 -4.86
C GLY A 58 -6.21 -7.49 -4.40
N GLN A 59 -5.90 -8.41 -5.30
CA GLN A 59 -5.87 -9.84 -5.04
C GLN A 59 -4.53 -10.28 -4.42
N PHE A 60 -4.58 -11.33 -3.59
CA PHE A 60 -3.40 -11.95 -3.03
C PHE A 60 -2.55 -12.67 -4.11
N PRO A 61 -1.23 -12.41 -4.21
CA PRO A 61 -0.39 -12.88 -5.31
C PRO A 61 0.12 -14.32 -5.10
N ILE A 62 -0.79 -15.30 -5.09
CA ILE A 62 -0.48 -16.72 -4.80
C ILE A 62 0.61 -17.28 -5.71
N LYS A 63 0.48 -17.09 -7.03
CA LYS A 63 1.44 -17.67 -8.00
C LYS A 63 2.86 -17.10 -7.84
N PRO A 64 3.06 -15.77 -7.77
CA PRO A 64 4.37 -15.21 -7.42
C PRO A 64 4.94 -15.75 -6.11
N ILE A 65 4.13 -15.84 -5.05
CA ILE A 65 4.56 -16.38 -3.75
C ILE A 65 5.06 -17.82 -3.88
N VAL A 66 4.23 -18.71 -4.43
CA VAL A 66 4.56 -20.13 -4.59
C VAL A 66 5.80 -20.33 -5.47
N HIS A 67 5.95 -19.51 -6.51
CA HIS A 67 7.10 -19.55 -7.42
C HIS A 67 8.41 -19.18 -6.69
N TYR A 68 8.44 -18.04 -6.00
CA TYR A 68 9.68 -17.53 -5.39
C TYR A 68 10.02 -18.13 -4.04
N PHE A 69 9.07 -18.77 -3.34
CA PHE A 69 9.36 -19.41 -2.06
C PHE A 69 10.49 -20.45 -2.19
N PRO A 70 11.32 -20.64 -1.15
CA PRO A 70 12.36 -21.68 -1.17
C PRO A 70 11.77 -23.09 -1.28
N TRP A 71 12.44 -23.99 -2.03
CA TRP A 71 12.03 -25.39 -2.15
C TRP A 71 12.11 -26.16 -0.82
N SER A 72 12.98 -25.75 0.10
CA SER A 72 13.03 -26.28 1.48
C SER A 72 11.72 -26.10 2.25
N LYS A 73 10.84 -25.21 1.79
CA LYS A 73 9.52 -24.91 2.38
C LYS A 73 8.37 -25.40 1.49
N TRP A 74 8.51 -26.57 0.87
CA TRP A 74 7.52 -27.11 -0.09
C TRP A 74 6.10 -27.26 0.49
N TRP A 75 5.96 -27.61 1.77
CA TRP A 75 4.66 -27.72 2.44
C TRP A 75 3.95 -26.36 2.55
N LEU A 76 4.70 -25.26 2.79
CA LEU A 76 4.16 -23.89 2.77
C LEU A 76 3.70 -23.51 1.37
N LYS A 77 4.44 -23.90 0.32
CA LYS A 77 4.01 -23.66 -1.07
C LYS A 77 2.67 -24.31 -1.37
N LEU A 78 2.49 -25.57 -0.96
CA LEU A 78 1.21 -26.28 -1.11
C LEU A 78 0.10 -25.62 -0.29
N GLY A 79 0.38 -25.29 0.98
CA GLY A 79 -0.57 -24.60 1.85
C GLY A 79 -1.05 -23.26 1.28
N VAL A 80 -0.13 -22.43 0.79
CA VAL A 80 -0.47 -21.15 0.14
C VAL A 80 -1.25 -21.37 -1.16
N GLY A 81 -0.87 -22.37 -1.96
CA GLY A 81 -1.57 -22.72 -3.19
C GLY A 81 -3.05 -23.07 -2.97
N LEU A 82 -3.35 -23.81 -1.88
CA LEU A 82 -4.70 -24.27 -1.56
C LEU A 82 -5.51 -23.25 -0.76
N ALA A 83 -4.93 -22.64 0.27
CA ALA A 83 -5.65 -21.80 1.25
C ALA A 83 -5.46 -20.29 1.03
N GLY A 84 -4.56 -19.86 0.15
CA GLY A 84 -4.17 -18.45 0.02
C GLY A 84 -5.33 -17.48 -0.25
N LYS A 85 -6.33 -17.88 -1.05
CA LYS A 85 -7.51 -17.02 -1.34
C LYS A 85 -8.49 -16.92 -0.19
N ILE A 86 -8.57 -17.95 0.65
CA ILE A 86 -9.49 -18.00 1.79
C ILE A 86 -8.93 -17.15 2.94
N VAL A 87 -7.62 -17.28 3.20
CA VAL A 87 -6.94 -16.55 4.28
C VAL A 87 -6.75 -15.07 3.93
N ALA A 88 -6.53 -14.75 2.65
CA ALA A 88 -6.31 -13.39 2.17
C ALA A 88 -7.36 -13.04 1.10
N PRO A 89 -8.61 -12.71 1.51
CA PRO A 89 -9.66 -12.34 0.58
C PRO A 89 -9.26 -11.09 -0.20
N THR A 90 -9.73 -10.99 -1.45
CA THR A 90 -9.46 -9.83 -2.31
C THR A 90 -10.12 -8.59 -1.72
N VAL A 91 -9.36 -7.51 -1.59
CA VAL A 91 -9.87 -6.22 -1.14
C VAL A 91 -9.62 -5.23 -2.27
N PRO A 92 -10.64 -4.71 -2.96
CA PRO A 92 -10.46 -3.88 -4.16
C PRO A 92 -9.62 -2.63 -3.87
N PHE A 93 -8.85 -2.19 -4.87
CA PHE A 93 -8.12 -0.93 -4.76
C PHE A 93 -9.07 0.24 -5.05
N LYS A 94 -9.09 1.21 -4.14
CA LYS A 94 -9.69 2.53 -4.34
C LYS A 94 -8.54 3.54 -4.19
N PRO A 95 -8.37 4.52 -5.09
CA PRO A 95 -7.43 5.60 -4.85
C PRO A 95 -7.68 6.23 -3.47
N LEU A 96 -6.60 6.57 -2.77
CA LEU A 96 -6.68 7.18 -1.44
C LEU A 96 -7.48 6.37 -0.40
N PHE A 97 -7.32 5.04 -0.40
CA PHE A 97 -8.12 4.11 0.41
C PHE A 97 -7.98 4.25 1.94
N PHE A 98 -7.07 5.08 2.45
CA PHE A 98 -6.97 5.42 3.89
C PHE A 98 -7.43 6.84 4.21
N MET A 99 -7.96 7.58 3.24
CA MET A 99 -8.29 9.00 3.39
C MET A 99 -9.31 9.26 4.50
N GLU A 100 -10.37 8.46 4.55
CA GLU A 100 -11.45 8.63 5.54
C GLU A 100 -10.94 8.53 6.98
N ASP A 101 -10.07 7.57 7.27
CA ASP A 101 -9.49 7.44 8.61
C ASP A 101 -8.38 8.47 8.86
N ALA A 102 -7.56 8.79 7.86
CA ALA A 102 -6.50 9.79 8.00
C ALA A 102 -7.06 11.20 8.32
N LEU A 103 -8.23 11.56 7.76
CA LEU A 103 -8.91 12.82 8.06
C LEU A 103 -9.35 12.94 9.53
N LYS A 104 -9.60 11.82 10.23
CA LYS A 104 -9.94 11.84 11.66
C LYS A 104 -8.73 12.27 12.51
N PHE A 105 -7.53 11.80 12.15
CA PHE A 105 -6.29 12.24 12.81
C PHE A 105 -6.04 13.73 12.57
N ARG A 106 -6.25 14.21 11.34
CA ARG A 106 -6.19 15.64 11.01
C ARG A 106 -7.19 16.46 11.83
N ALA A 107 -8.43 16.00 11.96
CA ALA A 107 -9.44 16.68 12.76
C ALA A 107 -9.06 16.75 14.25
N ALA A 108 -8.45 15.69 14.80
CA ALA A 108 -8.02 15.65 16.19
C ALA A 108 -6.75 16.46 16.48
N MET A 109 -5.87 16.66 15.48
CA MET A 109 -4.62 17.40 15.60
C MET A 109 -4.35 18.25 14.34
N PRO A 110 -5.09 19.36 14.14
CA PRO A 110 -5.05 20.15 12.90
C PRO A 110 -3.72 20.85 12.64
N ASP A 111 -2.93 21.12 13.67
CA ASP A 111 -1.61 21.77 13.55
C ASP A 111 -0.45 20.76 13.44
N PHE A 112 -0.72 19.46 13.55
CA PHE A 112 0.30 18.43 13.51
C PHE A 112 0.49 17.89 12.08
N PRO A 113 1.75 17.77 11.59
CA PRO A 113 2.01 17.31 10.23
C PRO A 113 1.86 15.78 10.14
N PHE A 114 0.95 15.34 9.29
CA PHE A 114 0.78 13.93 8.95
C PHE A 114 1.26 13.65 7.53
N VAL A 115 1.93 12.52 7.35
CA VAL A 115 2.34 12.03 6.03
C VAL A 115 1.27 11.03 5.56
N TYR A 116 0.66 11.32 4.41
CA TYR A 116 -0.35 10.45 3.84
C TYR A 116 0.27 9.25 3.11
N VAL A 117 -0.25 8.05 3.36
CA VAL A 117 0.01 6.86 2.52
C VAL A 117 -1.30 6.11 2.30
N GLY A 118 -1.41 5.45 1.15
CA GLY A 118 -2.55 4.59 0.85
C GLY A 118 -3.19 4.88 -0.50
N GLY A 119 -2.52 4.51 -1.59
CA GLY A 119 -3.10 4.59 -2.93
C GLY A 119 -2.98 5.95 -3.61
N VAL A 120 -1.90 6.70 -3.36
CA VAL A 120 -1.46 7.80 -4.23
C VAL A 120 -0.73 7.20 -5.42
N ILE A 121 -1.31 7.34 -6.61
CA ILE A 121 -0.82 6.71 -7.86
C ILE A 121 -0.80 7.66 -9.06
N SER A 122 -1.34 8.86 -8.92
CA SER A 122 -1.37 9.91 -9.93
C SER A 122 -1.13 11.28 -9.32
N ARG A 123 -0.81 12.27 -10.16
CA ARG A 123 -0.74 13.68 -9.77
C ARG A 123 -2.05 14.16 -9.15
N GLU A 124 -3.19 13.83 -9.75
CA GLU A 124 -4.53 14.13 -9.20
C GLU A 124 -4.70 13.61 -7.76
N THR A 125 -4.34 12.36 -7.49
CA THR A 125 -4.46 11.79 -6.13
C THR A 125 -3.45 12.38 -5.15
N ALA A 126 -2.29 12.86 -5.64
CA ALA A 126 -1.31 13.54 -4.82
C ALA A 126 -1.83 14.92 -4.41
N ASP A 127 -2.32 15.70 -5.38
CA ASP A 127 -2.91 17.02 -5.15
C ASP A 127 -4.11 16.92 -4.20
N GLU A 128 -5.01 15.93 -4.37
CA GLU A 128 -6.12 15.70 -3.44
C GLU A 128 -5.65 15.44 -1.99
N ALA A 129 -4.54 14.71 -1.81
CA ALA A 129 -3.99 14.49 -0.47
C ALA A 129 -3.39 15.78 0.11
N ILE A 130 -2.68 16.58 -0.69
CA ILE A 130 -2.15 17.88 -0.26
C ILE A 130 -3.29 18.85 0.11
N ASP A 131 -4.31 18.96 -0.74
CA ASP A 131 -5.47 19.85 -0.54
C ASP A 131 -6.27 19.47 0.71
N LYS A 132 -6.24 18.19 1.11
CA LYS A 132 -6.83 17.69 2.36
C LYS A 132 -5.97 17.94 3.60
N GLY A 133 -4.86 18.66 3.45
CA GLY A 133 -4.00 19.13 4.54
C GLY A 133 -2.92 18.13 4.97
N PHE A 134 -2.53 17.18 4.11
CA PHE A 134 -1.37 16.33 4.34
C PHE A 134 -0.15 16.93 3.64
N PRO A 135 0.80 17.56 4.35
CA PRO A 135 1.92 18.26 3.71
C PRO A 135 2.93 17.34 3.01
N LEU A 136 2.87 16.04 3.26
CA LEU A 136 3.81 15.05 2.75
C LEU A 136 3.05 13.78 2.36
N ILE A 137 3.59 13.08 1.35
CA ILE A 137 3.03 11.84 0.84
C ILE A 137 4.13 10.77 0.83
N GLN A 138 3.81 9.58 1.33
CA GLN A 138 4.62 8.39 1.21
C GLN A 138 4.03 7.45 0.15
N MET A 139 4.88 7.03 -0.80
CA MET A 139 4.53 6.13 -1.90
C MET A 139 5.35 4.85 -1.86
N GLY A 140 4.91 3.82 -2.59
CA GLY A 140 5.61 2.54 -2.68
C GLY A 140 5.50 1.92 -4.08
N ARG A 141 4.37 1.27 -4.37
CA ARG A 141 4.23 0.54 -5.65
C ARG A 141 4.22 1.46 -6.89
N ALA A 142 3.73 2.69 -6.78
CA ALA A 142 3.74 3.66 -7.88
C ALA A 142 5.18 3.98 -8.31
N VAL A 143 6.04 4.35 -7.36
CA VAL A 143 7.46 4.66 -7.63
C VAL A 143 8.32 3.42 -7.96
N LEU A 144 7.86 2.23 -7.59
CA LEU A 144 8.49 0.97 -8.00
C LEU A 144 8.21 0.64 -9.47
N GLU A 145 7.04 1.00 -9.96
CA GLU A 145 6.69 0.82 -11.37
C GLU A 145 7.27 1.94 -12.22
N ASP A 146 7.15 3.19 -11.78
CA ASP A 146 7.70 4.35 -12.47
C ASP A 146 8.76 5.03 -11.59
N THR A 147 10.03 4.73 -11.84
CA THR A 147 11.14 5.28 -11.04
C THR A 147 11.34 6.79 -11.21
N ASP A 148 10.76 7.37 -12.28
CA ASP A 148 10.79 8.81 -12.57
C ASP A 148 9.44 9.50 -12.26
N PHE A 149 8.57 8.82 -11.49
CA PHE A 149 7.19 9.23 -11.25
C PHE A 149 7.05 10.67 -10.75
N VAL A 150 7.93 11.11 -9.84
CA VAL A 150 7.88 12.47 -9.26
C VAL A 150 8.15 13.54 -10.31
N ASN A 151 9.17 13.35 -11.15
CA ASN A 151 9.52 14.32 -12.19
C ASN A 151 8.43 14.38 -13.27
N LYS A 152 7.88 13.22 -13.65
CA LYS A 152 6.76 13.15 -14.60
C LYS A 152 5.49 13.79 -14.05
N MET A 153 5.17 13.60 -12.77
CA MET A 153 4.07 14.32 -12.12
C MET A 153 4.31 15.84 -12.09
N ALA A 154 5.56 16.29 -11.95
CA ALA A 154 5.89 17.70 -12.01
C ALA A 154 5.73 18.28 -13.43
N ALA A 155 5.99 17.49 -14.47
CA ALA A 155 5.89 17.90 -15.87
C ALA A 155 4.48 17.74 -16.48
N ASP A 156 3.68 16.80 -15.99
CA ASP A 156 2.33 16.49 -16.50
C ASP A 156 1.33 16.35 -15.34
N GLU A 157 0.35 17.26 -15.32
CA GLU A 157 -0.72 17.30 -14.31
C GLU A 157 -1.64 16.08 -14.34
N LYS A 158 -1.62 15.31 -15.45
CA LYS A 158 -2.42 14.09 -15.62
C LYS A 158 -1.60 12.82 -15.47
N HIS A 159 -0.32 12.92 -15.07
CA HIS A 159 0.53 11.74 -14.96
C HIS A 159 -0.01 10.75 -13.93
N CYS A 160 0.01 9.47 -14.30
CA CYS A 160 -0.45 8.36 -13.47
C CYS A 160 0.49 7.17 -13.66
N SER A 161 1.00 6.59 -12.57
CA SER A 161 1.85 5.41 -12.68
C SER A 161 1.06 4.26 -13.26
N GLY A 162 1.69 3.42 -14.06
CA GLY A 162 1.07 2.25 -14.64
C GLY A 162 0.93 1.07 -13.67
N CYS A 163 1.18 1.25 -12.37
CA CYS A 163 1.02 0.19 -11.38
C CYS A 163 -0.38 -0.44 -11.41
N GLU A 164 -0.45 -1.75 -11.63
CA GLU A 164 -1.72 -2.48 -11.79
C GLU A 164 -2.18 -3.18 -10.50
N HIS A 165 -1.52 -2.91 -9.37
CA HIS A 165 -1.85 -3.50 -8.06
C HIS A 165 -1.93 -5.04 -8.05
N SER A 166 -1.16 -5.70 -8.91
CA SER A 166 -1.11 -7.17 -9.02
C SER A 166 -0.43 -7.85 -7.83
N ASN A 167 0.18 -7.06 -6.95
CA ASN A 167 0.97 -7.50 -5.80
C ASN A 167 2.13 -8.46 -6.14
N PHE A 168 2.53 -8.56 -7.41
CA PHE A 168 3.69 -9.34 -7.84
C PHE A 168 4.96 -8.98 -7.05
N CYS A 169 5.21 -7.68 -6.87
CA CYS A 169 6.34 -7.17 -6.11
C CYS A 169 6.36 -7.68 -4.67
N ILE A 170 5.20 -7.75 -4.02
CA ILE A 170 5.07 -8.31 -2.67
C ILE A 170 5.27 -9.82 -2.68
N GLY A 171 4.74 -10.51 -3.70
CA GLY A 171 4.87 -11.95 -3.81
C GLY A 171 6.31 -12.46 -3.93
N ARG A 172 7.26 -11.60 -4.33
CA ARG A 172 8.69 -11.95 -4.40
C ARG A 172 9.53 -11.43 -3.23
N MET A 173 9.09 -10.40 -2.51
CA MET A 173 9.95 -9.59 -1.62
C MET A 173 10.63 -10.38 -0.48
N TYR A 174 10.02 -11.48 -0.03
CA TYR A 174 10.55 -12.31 1.05
C TYR A 174 11.56 -13.37 0.58
N SER A 175 11.81 -13.47 -0.72
CA SER A 175 12.68 -14.51 -1.29
C SER A 175 13.64 -13.99 -2.36
N LYS A 176 13.35 -12.83 -2.94
CA LYS A 176 14.16 -12.12 -3.94
C LYS A 176 14.05 -10.61 -3.72
N SER A 177 14.89 -9.85 -4.41
CA SER A 177 14.76 -8.39 -4.49
C SER A 177 13.38 -8.00 -5.03
N MET A 178 12.80 -6.92 -4.49
CA MET A 178 11.49 -6.45 -4.94
C MET A 178 11.61 -5.77 -6.31
N GLN A 179 10.77 -6.16 -7.28
CA GLN A 179 10.66 -5.50 -8.59
C GLN A 179 9.21 -5.47 -9.05
N CYS A 180 8.87 -4.49 -9.88
CA CYS A 180 7.61 -4.49 -10.63
C CYS A 180 7.62 -5.58 -11.69
N HIS A 181 6.48 -6.23 -11.93
CA HIS A 181 6.35 -7.28 -12.95
C HIS A 181 6.66 -6.78 -14.38
N LYS A 182 6.49 -5.48 -14.65
CA LYS A 182 6.78 -4.86 -15.95
C LYS A 182 8.28 -4.68 -16.23
N HIS A 183 9.10 -4.66 -15.17
CA HIS A 183 10.54 -4.41 -15.23
C HIS A 183 11.33 -5.56 -14.59
N CYS A 184 10.69 -6.72 -14.43
CA CYS A 184 11.25 -7.88 -13.78
C CYS A 184 12.02 -8.72 -14.80
N GLU A 185 13.33 -8.87 -14.61
CA GLU A 185 14.21 -9.58 -15.55
C GLU A 185 13.92 -11.09 -15.58
N ASP A 186 13.62 -11.68 -14.43
CA ASP A 186 13.40 -13.12 -14.24
C ASP A 186 11.92 -13.54 -14.30
N ILE A 187 11.03 -12.71 -14.83
CA ILE A 187 9.61 -13.04 -14.87
C ILE A 187 9.32 -14.13 -15.90
N THR A 188 8.73 -15.24 -15.44
CA THR A 188 8.37 -16.35 -16.34
C THR A 188 7.07 -16.08 -17.09
N PRO A 189 6.85 -16.69 -18.28
CA PRO A 189 5.58 -16.58 -19.00
C PRO A 189 4.36 -17.00 -18.18
N GLY A 190 4.53 -17.98 -17.28
CA GLY A 190 3.47 -18.42 -16.36
C GLY A 190 3.07 -17.34 -15.34
N LEU A 191 4.04 -16.53 -14.87
CA LEU A 191 3.81 -15.40 -13.98
C LEU A 191 3.20 -14.20 -14.71
N ILE A 192 3.61 -13.93 -15.94
CA ILE A 192 2.98 -12.90 -16.79
C ILE A 192 1.48 -13.19 -16.94
N LYS A 193 1.13 -14.43 -17.32
CA LYS A 193 -0.28 -14.86 -17.42
C LYS A 193 -1.02 -14.75 -16.08
N ALA A 194 -0.34 -15.03 -14.97
CA ALA A 194 -0.91 -14.91 -13.63
C ALA A 194 -1.24 -13.46 -13.27
N VAL A 195 -0.31 -12.54 -13.55
CA VAL A 195 -0.47 -11.11 -13.30
C VAL A 195 -1.60 -10.54 -14.16
N ALA A 196 -1.64 -10.87 -15.45
CA ALA A 196 -2.71 -10.44 -16.34
C ALA A 196 -4.11 -10.87 -15.84
N LYS A 197 -4.22 -12.11 -15.34
CA LYS A 197 -5.45 -12.61 -14.74
C LYS A 197 -5.83 -11.87 -13.45
N ILE A 198 -4.85 -11.57 -12.58
CA ILE A 198 -5.09 -10.76 -11.37
C ILE A 198 -5.61 -9.38 -11.76
N LYS A 199 -4.95 -8.72 -12.73
CA LYS A 199 -5.33 -7.41 -13.23
C LYS A 199 -6.78 -7.42 -13.73
N GLU A 200 -7.14 -8.37 -14.59
CA GLU A 200 -8.50 -8.50 -15.12
C GLU A 200 -9.55 -8.64 -14.00
N GLN A 201 -9.23 -9.46 -12.98
CA GLN A 201 -10.13 -9.69 -11.84
C GLN A 201 -10.27 -8.45 -10.95
N ASN A 202 -9.17 -7.75 -10.66
CA ASN A 202 -9.18 -6.49 -9.93
C ASN A 202 -9.97 -5.43 -10.71
N ASP A 203 -9.65 -5.22 -11.98
CA ASP A 203 -10.30 -4.22 -12.85
C ASP A 203 -11.81 -4.46 -12.93
N LYS A 204 -12.25 -5.72 -13.09
CA LYS A 204 -13.67 -6.07 -13.10
C LYS A 204 -14.37 -5.71 -11.79
N MET A 205 -13.73 -5.98 -10.65
CA MET A 205 -14.28 -5.67 -9.33
C MET A 205 -14.33 -4.16 -9.09
N GLU A 206 -13.25 -3.45 -9.41
CA GLU A 206 -13.09 -2.01 -9.20
C GLU A 206 -14.04 -1.21 -10.09
N ARG A 207 -14.25 -1.62 -11.35
CA ARG A 207 -15.27 -1.03 -12.24
C ARG A 207 -16.68 -1.25 -11.72
N LYS A 208 -16.99 -2.46 -11.24
CA LYS A 208 -18.30 -2.76 -10.63
C LYS A 208 -18.59 -1.86 -9.41
N LEU A 209 -17.54 -1.48 -8.67
CA LEU A 209 -17.63 -0.62 -7.49
C LEU A 209 -17.51 0.88 -7.82
N GLY A 210 -17.27 1.25 -9.08
CA GLY A 210 -17.05 2.64 -9.50
C GLY A 210 -15.71 3.24 -9.08
N TYR A 211 -14.75 2.43 -8.63
CA TYR A 211 -13.41 2.89 -8.22
C TYR A 211 -12.47 3.09 -9.41
N LYS A 212 -12.82 2.51 -10.55
CA LYS A 212 -12.09 2.62 -11.81
C LYS A 212 -13.06 2.97 -12.93
N LYS A 213 -12.73 4.00 -13.71
CA LYS A 213 -13.48 4.41 -14.90
C LYS A 213 -13.30 3.40 -16.05
#